data_AF-A0A401HQE9-F1
#
_entry.id   AF-A0A401HQE9-F1
#
_cell.length_a   1.000
_cell.length_b   1.000
_cell.length_c   1.000
_cell.angle_alpha   90.00
_cell.angle_beta   90.00
_cell.angle_gamma   90.00
#
_symmetry.space_group_name_H-M   'P 1'
#
loop_
_entity.id
_entity.type
_entity.pdbx_description
1 polymer ?
#
loop_
_entity_poly.entity_id
_entity_poly.type
_entity_poly.pdbx_seq_one_letter_code
_entity_poly.pdbx_strand_id
1 'polypeptide(L)'
;MKGFCYRCGYEGELIEGLCKECYAQVYPLFHIPKEIKIEVCHMCGSYKRRTWQDPKGEDLYSILEEIAYYATKDNLKKAHKNIEIEIIPQEPGQLPGGKRTKVEIPVKVVGRGKLPGEDRERTMEQDVKVCLQMVQCPRCSRYMSNYYEATLQIRAMNRPLTEEEKEEIDKFVRKEVEKRLKKDRMAFISKFIPKKEGLDYQIGSMGGARNIAASIKSKYGGKIKETAKLVGVGKDGRNLYRITIVVRIPEYKIGDIVEYRDKVYKVVSIKEDKLYLEDITDSREKIPIQWSTAEKETRLLKREEECPTATVISVSPETVVAMDDRNYEIYEYDNVFEDIKEGDVLRIYKRNNVSYIVSVDKKMKRDK
;
A
#
# COMPACT_ATOMS: atom_id res chain seq x y z
N MET A 1 -2.58 -46.54 50.86
CA MET A 1 -3.55 -46.18 51.93
C MET A 1 -4.63 -45.32 51.30
N LYS A 2 -5.91 -45.66 51.48
CA LYS A 2 -7.01 -44.76 51.12
C LYS A 2 -6.93 -43.55 52.05
N GLY A 3 -6.84 -42.36 51.48
CA GLY A 3 -6.85 -41.12 52.25
C GLY A 3 -8.25 -40.51 52.27
N PHE A 4 -8.47 -39.57 53.20
CA PHE A 4 -9.68 -38.76 53.26
C PHE A 4 -9.47 -37.40 52.61
N CYS A 5 -10.39 -36.99 51.74
CA CYS A 5 -10.40 -35.63 51.20
C CYS A 5 -10.69 -34.63 52.32
N TYR A 6 -9.76 -33.72 52.61
CA TYR A 6 -9.92 -32.74 53.70
C TYR A 6 -11.05 -31.73 53.49
N ARG A 7 -11.61 -31.66 52.27
CA ARG A 7 -12.69 -30.71 51.92
C ARG A 7 -14.09 -31.34 51.94
N CYS A 8 -14.23 -32.60 51.54
CA CYS A 8 -15.55 -33.26 51.43
C CYS A 8 -15.66 -34.62 52.13
N GLY A 9 -14.59 -35.12 52.76
CA GLY A 9 -14.59 -36.39 53.49
C GLY A 9 -14.56 -37.64 52.61
N TYR A 10 -14.49 -37.51 51.27
CA TYR A 10 -14.40 -38.65 50.35
C TYR A 10 -13.16 -39.52 50.64
N GLU A 11 -13.37 -40.83 50.78
CA GLU A 11 -12.31 -41.83 50.93
C GLU A 11 -11.91 -42.43 49.59
N GLY A 12 -10.64 -42.27 49.19
CA GLY A 12 -10.17 -42.89 47.95
C GLY A 12 -8.80 -42.40 47.51
N GLU A 13 -8.61 -42.37 46.19
CA GLU A 13 -7.45 -41.73 45.55
C GLU A 13 -7.55 -40.22 45.73
N LEU A 14 -6.50 -39.62 46.26
CA LEU A 14 -6.40 -38.19 46.49
C LEU A 14 -5.24 -37.58 45.73
N ILE A 15 -5.43 -36.34 45.29
CA ILE A 15 -4.41 -35.49 44.69
C ILE A 15 -4.20 -34.34 45.66
N GLU A 16 -2.99 -34.22 46.21
CA GLU A 16 -2.66 -33.23 47.25
C GLU A 16 -3.65 -33.20 48.44
N GLY A 17 -4.18 -34.37 48.83
CA GLY A 17 -5.16 -34.49 49.91
C GLY A 17 -6.61 -34.13 49.53
N LEU A 18 -6.90 -33.84 48.26
CA LEU A 18 -8.24 -33.59 47.73
C LEU A 18 -8.73 -34.74 46.85
N CYS A 19 -10.03 -35.02 46.86
CA CYS A 19 -10.64 -35.86 45.83
C CYS A 19 -10.62 -35.14 44.47
N LYS A 20 -10.79 -35.89 43.38
CA LYS A 20 -10.73 -35.37 41.99
C LYS A 20 -11.67 -34.17 41.75
N GLU A 21 -12.87 -34.19 42.31
CA GLU A 21 -13.84 -33.09 42.19
C GLU A 21 -13.41 -31.83 42.96
N CYS A 22 -12.96 -31.99 44.21
CA CYS A 22 -12.51 -30.88 45.03
C CYS A 22 -11.22 -30.26 44.47
N TYR A 23 -10.31 -31.09 43.97
CA TYR A 23 -9.09 -30.66 43.30
C TYR A 23 -9.43 -29.84 42.04
N ALA A 24 -10.38 -30.32 41.23
CA ALA A 24 -10.82 -29.63 40.01
C ALA A 24 -11.44 -28.25 40.27
N GLN A 25 -12.15 -28.08 41.38
CA GLN A 25 -12.72 -26.79 41.79
C GLN A 25 -11.68 -25.80 42.30
N VAL A 26 -10.64 -26.29 42.98
CA VAL A 26 -9.56 -25.45 43.53
C VAL A 26 -8.58 -25.04 42.41
N TYR A 27 -8.28 -25.98 41.51
CA TYR A 27 -7.32 -25.79 40.44
C TYR A 27 -8.01 -25.90 39.08
N PRO A 28 -8.62 -24.84 38.55
CA PRO A 28 -9.21 -24.87 37.22
C PRO A 28 -8.13 -24.99 36.13
N LEU A 29 -8.50 -25.56 34.97
CA LEU A 29 -7.57 -25.70 33.85
C LEU A 29 -7.16 -24.34 33.25
N PHE A 30 -8.05 -23.36 33.29
CA PHE A 30 -7.75 -22.00 32.85
C PHE A 30 -8.55 -20.99 33.68
N HIS A 31 -8.07 -19.76 33.70
CA HIS A 31 -8.78 -18.63 34.26
C HIS A 31 -9.14 -17.65 33.15
N ILE A 32 -10.41 -17.25 33.12
CA ILE A 32 -10.91 -16.20 32.24
C ILE A 32 -12.07 -15.45 32.91
N PRO A 33 -12.14 -14.11 32.78
CA PRO A 33 -13.28 -13.34 33.25
C PRO A 33 -14.58 -13.76 32.55
N LYS A 34 -15.71 -13.75 33.27
CA LYS A 34 -17.04 -14.01 32.67
C LYS A 34 -17.48 -12.93 31.69
N GLU A 35 -16.99 -11.70 31.85
CA GLU A 35 -17.25 -10.57 30.96
C GLU A 35 -15.92 -9.93 30.56
N ILE A 36 -15.73 -9.74 29.25
CA ILE A 36 -14.54 -9.10 28.67
C ILE A 36 -15.01 -7.90 27.86
N LYS A 37 -14.41 -6.73 28.09
CA LYS A 37 -14.69 -5.51 27.32
C LYS A 37 -13.56 -5.24 26.35
N ILE A 38 -13.90 -4.96 25.09
CA ILE A 38 -12.91 -4.61 24.07
C ILE A 38 -13.34 -3.37 23.29
N GLU A 39 -12.41 -2.42 23.11
CA GLU A 39 -12.67 -1.19 22.36
C GLU A 39 -12.63 -1.46 20.86
N VAL A 40 -13.68 -1.04 20.15
CA VAL A 40 -13.82 -1.16 18.69
C VAL A 40 -14.15 0.21 18.10
N CYS A 41 -13.54 0.54 16.98
CA CYS A 41 -13.73 1.81 16.30
C CYS A 41 -15.03 1.79 15.49
N HIS A 42 -16.01 2.61 15.88
CA HIS A 42 -17.28 2.71 15.14
C HIS A 42 -17.15 3.32 13.74
N MET A 43 -15.99 3.90 13.39
CA MET A 43 -15.75 4.52 12.08
C MET A 43 -15.08 3.58 11.08
N CYS A 44 -14.19 2.69 11.55
CA CYS A 44 -13.34 1.89 10.67
C CYS A 44 -13.18 0.43 11.08
N GLY A 45 -13.94 -0.05 12.08
CA GLY A 45 -13.95 -1.45 12.52
C GLY A 45 -12.70 -1.94 13.26
N SER A 46 -11.61 -1.16 13.26
CA SER A 46 -10.39 -1.49 14.00
C SER A 46 -10.67 -1.69 15.48
N TYR A 47 -9.93 -2.57 16.14
CA TYR A 47 -10.12 -2.88 17.56
C TYR A 47 -8.80 -2.82 18.31
N LYS A 48 -8.89 -2.64 19.63
CA LYS A 48 -7.73 -2.43 20.51
C LYS A 48 -7.43 -3.70 21.29
N ARG A 49 -6.27 -4.27 21.00
CA ARG A 49 -5.60 -5.26 21.87
C ARG A 49 -4.58 -4.51 22.74
N ARG A 50 -3.29 -4.85 22.63
CA ARG A 50 -2.20 -3.98 23.12
C ARG A 50 -2.06 -2.70 22.29
N THR A 51 -2.26 -2.84 20.99
CA THR A 51 -2.28 -1.75 20.01
C THR A 51 -3.54 -1.84 19.19
N TRP A 52 -3.91 -0.73 18.55
CA TRP A 52 -5.03 -0.73 17.62
C TRP A 52 -4.63 -1.42 16.31
N GLN A 53 -5.42 -2.41 15.89
CA GLN A 53 -5.22 -3.17 14.66
C GLN A 53 -6.48 -3.18 13.80
N ASP A 54 -6.30 -3.30 12.49
CA ASP A 54 -7.39 -3.44 11.54
C ASP A 54 -7.78 -4.92 11.44
N PRO A 55 -9.08 -5.26 11.33
CA PRO A 55 -9.52 -6.64 11.18
C PRO A 55 -9.08 -7.21 9.82
N LYS A 56 -8.94 -8.53 9.76
CA LYS A 56 -8.61 -9.26 8.53
C LYS A 56 -9.83 -9.87 7.86
N GLY A 57 -10.90 -10.11 8.61
CA GLY A 57 -12.19 -10.55 8.05
C GLY A 57 -12.72 -9.55 7.02
N GLU A 58 -13.35 -10.07 5.96
CA GLU A 58 -13.92 -9.27 4.88
C GLU A 58 -15.40 -8.96 5.14
N ASP A 59 -16.13 -9.91 5.71
CA ASP A 59 -17.54 -9.76 6.09
C ASP A 59 -17.70 -9.43 7.58
N LEU A 60 -18.89 -8.97 7.95
CA LEU A 60 -19.17 -8.54 9.32
C LEU A 60 -19.02 -9.67 10.35
N TYR A 61 -19.46 -10.89 10.01
CA TYR A 61 -19.42 -12.01 10.97
C TYR A 61 -17.99 -12.47 11.22
N SER A 62 -17.17 -12.61 10.18
CA SER A 62 -15.76 -12.96 10.35
C SER A 62 -14.98 -11.91 11.14
N ILE A 63 -15.29 -10.62 10.96
CA ILE A 63 -14.72 -9.55 11.77
C ILE A 63 -15.11 -9.68 13.24
N LEU A 64 -16.40 -9.93 13.54
CA LEU A 64 -16.88 -10.07 14.92
C LEU A 64 -16.32 -11.31 15.60
N GLU A 65 -16.25 -12.44 14.88
CA GLU A 65 -15.61 -13.68 15.33
C GLU A 65 -14.13 -13.47 15.65
N GLU A 66 -13.39 -12.79 14.75
CA GLU A 66 -11.99 -12.44 14.95
C GLU A 66 -11.80 -11.62 16.23
N ILE A 67 -12.60 -10.56 16.41
CA ILE A 67 -12.54 -9.68 17.58
C ILE A 67 -12.82 -10.48 18.87
N ALA A 68 -13.88 -11.30 18.88
CA ALA A 68 -14.26 -12.10 20.04
C ALA A 68 -13.20 -13.15 20.39
N TYR A 69 -12.64 -13.81 19.39
CA TYR A 69 -11.55 -14.78 19.55
C TYR A 69 -10.33 -14.13 20.21
N TYR A 70 -9.84 -13.00 19.66
CA TYR A 70 -8.65 -12.35 20.23
C TYR A 70 -8.91 -11.70 21.59
N ALA A 71 -10.10 -11.12 21.81
CA ALA A 71 -10.47 -10.57 23.12
C ALA A 71 -10.42 -11.66 24.20
N THR A 72 -10.97 -12.84 23.90
CA THR A 72 -10.97 -14.00 24.79
C THR A 72 -9.55 -14.53 25.00
N LYS A 73 -8.81 -14.75 23.91
CA LYS A 73 -7.44 -15.27 23.94
C LYS A 73 -6.48 -14.39 24.75
N ASP A 74 -6.59 -13.07 24.63
CA ASP A 74 -5.71 -12.13 25.33
C ASP A 74 -5.95 -12.07 26.84
N ASN A 75 -7.15 -12.46 27.30
CA ASN A 75 -7.53 -12.50 28.72
C ASN A 75 -7.45 -13.90 29.32
N LEU A 76 -7.19 -14.92 28.51
CA LEU A 76 -7.13 -16.32 28.94
C LEU A 76 -5.77 -16.65 29.57
N LYS A 77 -5.80 -17.23 30.77
CA LYS A 77 -4.60 -17.73 31.47
C LYS A 77 -4.71 -19.23 31.68
N LYS A 78 -3.86 -20.01 31.01
CA LYS A 78 -3.76 -21.45 31.23
C LYS A 78 -3.06 -21.74 32.56
N ALA A 79 -3.53 -22.73 33.30
CA ALA A 79 -2.86 -23.19 34.52
C ALA A 79 -1.57 -23.96 34.21
N HIS A 80 -1.51 -24.66 33.08
CA HIS A 80 -0.33 -25.40 32.63
C HIS A 80 -0.22 -25.44 31.09
N LYS A 81 0.98 -25.69 30.56
CA LYS A 81 1.27 -25.63 29.11
C LYS A 81 0.60 -26.73 28.29
N ASN A 82 0.34 -27.88 28.90
CA ASN A 82 -0.29 -29.05 28.27
C ASN A 82 -1.81 -28.94 28.13
N ILE A 83 -2.39 -27.81 28.51
CA ILE A 83 -3.84 -27.59 28.42
C ILE A 83 -4.15 -27.06 27.03
N GLU A 84 -4.90 -27.84 26.27
CA GLU A 84 -5.47 -27.44 25.00
C GLU A 84 -6.69 -26.56 25.25
N ILE A 85 -6.83 -25.49 24.47
CA ILE A 85 -7.91 -24.53 24.61
C ILE A 85 -8.55 -24.33 23.24
N GLU A 86 -9.85 -24.55 23.20
CA GLU A 86 -10.72 -24.24 22.08
C GLU A 86 -11.58 -23.01 22.45
N ILE A 87 -11.59 -22.01 21.58
CA ILE A 87 -12.38 -20.79 21.76
C ILE A 87 -13.40 -20.77 20.63
N ILE A 88 -14.67 -20.77 20.99
CA ILE A 88 -15.79 -20.89 20.05
C ILE A 88 -16.67 -19.65 20.21
N PRO A 89 -16.42 -18.57 19.44
CA PRO A 89 -17.34 -17.46 19.37
C PRO A 89 -18.69 -17.93 18.81
N GLN A 90 -19.78 -17.45 19.40
CA GLN A 90 -21.13 -17.71 18.95
C GLN A 90 -21.72 -16.48 18.25
N GLU A 91 -22.89 -16.63 17.65
CA GLU A 91 -23.57 -15.53 16.99
C GLU A 91 -23.81 -14.35 17.95
N PRO A 92 -23.55 -13.11 17.51
CA PRO A 92 -23.78 -11.93 18.32
C PRO A 92 -25.27 -11.75 18.59
N GLY A 93 -25.65 -11.38 19.82
CA GLY A 93 -27.06 -11.11 20.15
C GLY A 93 -27.64 -9.90 19.39
N GLN A 94 -26.77 -8.99 18.92
CA GLN A 94 -27.14 -7.85 18.10
C GLN A 94 -25.97 -7.44 17.20
N LEU A 95 -26.26 -7.08 15.95
CA LEU A 95 -25.27 -6.52 15.04
C LEU A 95 -24.97 -5.04 15.35
N PRO A 96 -23.73 -4.57 15.14
CA PRO A 96 -23.35 -3.17 15.37
C PRO A 96 -24.16 -2.22 14.48
N GLY A 97 -24.83 -1.23 15.09
CA GLY A 97 -25.70 -0.24 14.42
C GLY A 97 -25.29 1.21 14.63
N GLY A 98 -24.06 1.49 15.11
CA GLY A 98 -23.52 2.84 15.28
C GLY A 98 -22.88 3.10 16.64
N LYS A 99 -22.64 4.38 16.95
CA LYS A 99 -21.84 4.87 18.10
C LYS A 99 -22.30 4.40 19.48
N ARG A 100 -23.60 4.07 19.64
CA ARG A 100 -24.20 3.69 20.94
C ARG A 100 -24.59 2.22 21.02
N THR A 101 -24.29 1.43 20.00
CA THR A 101 -24.62 0.00 20.03
C THR A 101 -23.68 -0.72 20.98
N LYS A 102 -24.27 -1.45 21.93
CA LYS A 102 -23.56 -2.45 22.73
C LYS A 102 -23.73 -3.77 22.01
N VAL A 103 -22.64 -4.31 21.46
CA VAL A 103 -22.63 -5.63 20.86
C VAL A 103 -22.08 -6.61 21.88
N GLU A 104 -22.83 -7.67 22.14
CA GLU A 104 -22.44 -8.74 23.05
C GLU A 104 -22.31 -10.03 22.25
N ILE A 105 -21.15 -10.66 22.36
CA ILE A 105 -20.81 -11.89 21.67
C ILE A 105 -20.59 -12.96 22.75
N PRO A 106 -21.46 -13.97 22.84
CA PRO A 106 -21.20 -15.12 23.69
C PRO A 106 -20.04 -15.93 23.09
N VAL A 107 -19.14 -16.39 23.95
CA VAL A 107 -17.98 -17.19 23.57
C VAL A 107 -17.89 -18.36 24.53
N LYS A 108 -17.94 -19.57 23.99
CA LYS A 108 -17.68 -20.78 24.76
C LYS A 108 -16.19 -21.09 24.73
N VAL A 109 -15.59 -21.30 25.91
CA VAL A 109 -14.20 -21.71 26.05
C VAL A 109 -14.16 -23.12 26.61
N VAL A 110 -13.49 -24.02 25.89
CA VAL A 110 -13.33 -25.42 26.27
C VAL A 110 -11.84 -25.69 26.49
N GLY A 111 -11.48 -26.10 27.69
CA GLY A 111 -10.13 -26.51 28.04
C GLY A 111 -10.05 -28.02 28.27
N ARG A 112 -9.07 -28.67 27.65
CA ARG A 112 -8.83 -30.12 27.79
C ARG A 112 -7.37 -30.35 28.20
N GLY A 113 -7.16 -31.22 29.17
CA GLY A 113 -5.83 -31.62 29.60
C GLY A 113 -5.81 -32.08 31.05
N LYS A 114 -4.60 -32.19 31.60
CA LYS A 114 -4.36 -32.62 32.97
C LYS A 114 -3.35 -31.72 33.67
N LEU A 115 -3.50 -31.48 34.96
CA LEU A 115 -2.51 -30.80 35.77
C LEU A 115 -1.44 -31.79 36.28
N PRO A 116 -0.26 -31.31 36.70
CA PRO A 116 0.72 -32.16 37.39
C PRO A 116 0.04 -32.89 38.56
N GLY A 117 0.21 -34.22 38.63
CA GLY A 117 -0.42 -35.08 39.65
C GLY A 117 -1.79 -35.66 39.28
N GLU A 118 -2.38 -35.28 38.13
CA GLU A 118 -3.59 -35.93 37.62
C GLU A 118 -3.26 -37.12 36.68
N ASP A 119 -3.91 -38.26 36.91
CA ASP A 119 -3.73 -39.48 36.11
C ASP A 119 -4.55 -39.49 34.82
N ARG A 120 -5.55 -38.62 34.72
CA ARG A 120 -6.49 -38.55 33.58
C ARG A 120 -6.70 -37.12 33.14
N GLU A 121 -6.96 -36.95 31.86
CA GLU A 121 -7.39 -35.66 31.33
C GLU A 121 -8.82 -35.35 31.77
N ARG A 122 -9.09 -34.06 31.97
CA ARG A 122 -10.43 -33.54 32.20
C ARG A 122 -10.73 -32.40 31.24
N THR A 123 -12.02 -32.15 31.10
CA THR A 123 -12.56 -31.05 30.30
C THR A 123 -13.19 -30.02 31.23
N MET A 124 -12.92 -28.74 30.95
CA MET A 124 -13.52 -27.60 31.64
C MET A 124 -14.17 -26.69 30.59
N GLU A 125 -15.44 -26.35 30.78
CA GLU A 125 -16.16 -25.41 29.94
C GLU A 125 -16.50 -24.14 30.72
N GLN A 126 -16.37 -22.99 30.06
CA GLN A 126 -16.82 -21.72 30.62
C GLN A 126 -17.39 -20.82 29.52
N ASP A 127 -18.59 -20.31 29.75
CA ASP A 127 -19.20 -19.29 28.91
C ASP A 127 -18.70 -17.90 29.31
N VAL A 128 -18.30 -17.12 28.31
CA VAL A 128 -17.75 -15.77 28.44
C VAL A 128 -18.54 -14.83 27.55
N LYS A 129 -18.86 -13.64 28.05
CA LYS A 129 -19.49 -12.58 27.27
C LYS A 129 -18.44 -11.55 26.86
N VAL A 130 -18.24 -11.37 25.55
CA VAL A 130 -17.40 -10.31 25.00
C VAL A 130 -18.28 -9.11 24.63
N CYS A 131 -18.07 -8.00 25.32
CA CYS A 131 -18.79 -6.74 25.13
C CYS A 131 -17.94 -5.78 24.29
N LEU A 132 -18.41 -5.44 23.09
CA LEU A 132 -17.74 -4.46 22.24
C LEU A 132 -18.10 -3.03 22.68
N GLN A 133 -17.07 -2.25 23.03
CA GLN A 133 -17.19 -0.84 23.38
C GLN A 133 -16.88 0.02 22.15
N MET A 134 -17.91 0.62 21.58
CA MET A 134 -17.78 1.50 20.42
C MET A 134 -17.11 2.82 20.80
N VAL A 135 -15.90 3.08 20.31
CA VAL A 135 -15.13 4.31 20.55
C VAL A 135 -14.56 4.86 19.24
N GLN A 136 -13.91 6.02 19.26
CA GLN A 136 -13.16 6.52 18.10
C GLN A 136 -11.68 6.18 18.27
N CYS A 137 -11.09 5.47 17.30
CA CYS A 137 -9.66 5.16 17.38
C CYS A 137 -8.78 6.41 17.11
N PRO A 138 -7.51 6.42 17.55
CA PRO A 138 -6.60 7.54 17.32
C PRO A 138 -6.44 7.93 15.85
N ARG A 139 -6.48 6.95 14.92
CA ARG A 139 -6.42 7.20 13.47
C ARG A 139 -7.61 8.03 13.00
N CYS A 140 -8.83 7.55 13.28
CA CYS A 140 -10.05 8.24 12.85
C CYS A 140 -10.21 9.60 13.52
N SER A 141 -9.81 9.73 14.79
CA SER A 141 -9.79 11.01 15.48
C SER A 141 -8.86 12.02 14.77
N ARG A 142 -7.62 11.61 14.48
CA ARG A 142 -6.65 12.45 13.75
C ARG A 142 -7.10 12.79 12.34
N TYR A 143 -7.61 11.81 11.60
CA TYR A 143 -8.16 12.01 10.26
C TYR A 143 -9.25 13.09 10.25
N MET A 144 -10.23 12.99 11.16
CA MET A 144 -11.32 13.97 11.26
C MET A 144 -10.86 15.37 11.67
N SER A 145 -9.74 15.48 12.39
CA SER A 145 -9.15 16.76 12.79
C SER A 145 -8.25 17.41 11.74
N ASN A 146 -8.22 16.88 10.51
CA ASN A 146 -7.27 17.28 9.45
C ASN A 146 -5.80 17.23 9.92
N TYR A 147 -5.47 16.24 10.74
CA TYR A 147 -4.12 16.07 11.26
C TYR A 147 -3.17 15.61 10.14
N TYR A 148 -2.03 16.29 10.03
CA TYR A 148 -0.94 15.88 9.15
C TYR A 148 0.42 16.23 9.75
N GLU A 149 1.40 15.41 9.39
CA GLU A 149 2.81 15.58 9.75
C GLU A 149 3.65 15.91 8.52
N ALA A 150 3.18 15.55 7.32
CA ALA A 150 3.92 15.76 6.09
C ALA A 150 3.03 16.34 4.98
N THR A 151 3.60 17.22 4.17
CA THR A 151 3.03 17.66 2.89
C THR A 151 3.88 17.09 1.76
N LEU A 152 3.30 16.22 0.94
CA LEU A 152 3.90 15.67 -0.27
C LEU A 152 3.44 16.51 -1.46
N GLN A 153 4.38 17.14 -2.16
CA GLN A 153 4.11 17.97 -3.32
C GLN A 153 4.75 17.34 -4.55
N ILE A 154 3.95 17.07 -5.57
CA ILE A 154 4.40 16.48 -6.83
C ILE A 154 4.32 17.56 -7.90
N ARG A 155 5.44 17.76 -8.61
CA ARG A 155 5.61 18.78 -9.65
C ARG A 155 6.37 18.19 -10.84
N ALA A 156 6.19 18.74 -12.03
CA ALA A 156 7.10 18.52 -13.14
C ALA A 156 8.20 19.59 -13.15
N MET A 157 9.36 19.24 -13.71
CA MET A 157 10.42 20.20 -14.02
C MET A 157 10.00 21.04 -15.23
N ASN A 158 10.31 22.35 -15.22
CA ASN A 158 10.15 23.27 -16.35
C ASN A 158 8.75 23.38 -17.00
N ARG A 159 7.72 22.71 -16.48
CA ARG A 159 6.34 22.76 -16.97
C ARG A 159 5.32 22.35 -15.88
N PRO A 160 4.03 22.68 -16.05
CA PRO A 160 2.97 22.06 -15.25
C PRO A 160 2.76 20.59 -15.63
N LEU A 161 2.16 19.82 -14.72
CA LEU A 161 1.65 18.48 -15.01
C LEU A 161 0.44 18.56 -15.94
N THR A 162 0.34 17.66 -16.92
CA THR A 162 -0.89 17.48 -17.71
C THR A 162 -2.00 16.87 -16.86
N GLU A 163 -3.25 16.99 -17.29
CA GLU A 163 -4.38 16.38 -16.54
C GLU A 163 -4.26 14.84 -16.51
N GLU A 164 -3.83 14.22 -17.60
CA GLU A 164 -3.56 12.77 -17.66
C GLU A 164 -2.50 12.34 -16.64
N GLU A 165 -1.39 13.09 -16.54
CA GLU A 165 -0.33 12.83 -15.56
C GLU A 165 -0.86 12.98 -14.13
N LYS A 166 -1.68 14.01 -13.87
CA LYS A 166 -2.29 14.20 -12.55
C LYS A 166 -3.15 13.02 -12.15
N GLU A 167 -3.98 12.50 -13.06
CA GLU A 167 -4.80 11.34 -12.80
C GLU A 167 -3.98 10.06 -12.57
N GLU A 168 -2.96 9.82 -13.41
CA GLU A 168 -2.11 8.63 -13.29
C GLU A 168 -1.34 8.65 -11.95
N ILE A 169 -0.78 9.80 -11.60
CA ILE A 169 -0.05 10.01 -10.35
C ILE A 169 -0.99 9.88 -9.15
N ASP A 170 -2.19 10.45 -9.18
CA ASP A 170 -3.14 10.33 -8.06
C ASP A 170 -3.55 8.87 -7.81
N LYS A 171 -3.85 8.12 -8.88
CA LYS A 171 -4.12 6.68 -8.79
C LYS A 171 -2.93 5.93 -8.20
N PHE A 172 -1.71 6.25 -8.63
CA PHE A 172 -0.49 5.64 -8.10
C PHE A 172 -0.29 5.96 -6.61
N VAL A 173 -0.42 7.23 -6.20
CA VAL A 173 -0.26 7.68 -4.81
C VAL A 173 -1.25 7.00 -3.89
N ARG A 174 -2.53 6.92 -4.28
CA ARG A 174 -3.57 6.25 -3.47
C ARG A 174 -3.26 4.77 -3.27
N LYS A 175 -2.82 4.08 -4.31
CA LYS A 175 -2.39 2.67 -4.23
C LYS A 175 -1.20 2.48 -3.29
N GLU A 176 -0.21 3.36 -3.35
CA GLU A 176 0.95 3.31 -2.44
C GLU A 176 0.56 3.61 -0.99
N VAL A 177 -0.38 4.53 -0.76
CA VAL A 177 -0.98 4.82 0.55
C VAL A 177 -1.68 3.60 1.13
N GLU A 178 -2.53 2.91 0.35
CA GLU A 178 -3.23 1.70 0.78
C GLU A 178 -2.26 0.59 1.20
N LYS A 179 -1.20 0.37 0.42
CA LYS A 179 -0.12 -0.57 0.79
C LYS A 179 0.56 -0.16 2.10
N ARG A 180 0.82 1.15 2.27
CA ARG A 180 1.52 1.66 3.44
C ARG A 180 0.67 1.62 4.70
N LEU A 181 -0.64 1.83 4.60
CA LEU A 181 -1.58 1.77 5.72
C LEU A 181 -1.54 0.44 6.49
N LYS A 182 -1.24 -0.67 5.80
CA LYS A 182 -1.07 -2.00 6.42
C LYS A 182 0.10 -2.07 7.40
N LYS A 183 1.15 -1.25 7.21
CA LYS A 183 2.35 -1.18 8.06
C LYS A 183 2.36 0.03 8.99
N ASP A 184 1.82 1.15 8.52
CA ASP A 184 1.76 2.42 9.23
C ASP A 184 0.34 2.99 9.15
N ARG A 185 -0.43 2.78 10.22
CA ARG A 185 -1.83 3.20 10.28
C ARG A 185 -2.02 4.72 10.27
N MET A 186 -0.96 5.52 10.48
CA MET A 186 -0.99 6.98 10.39
C MET A 186 -0.70 7.48 8.96
N ALA A 187 -0.30 6.62 8.03
CA ALA A 187 0.00 7.00 6.64
C ALA A 187 -1.25 7.26 5.78
N PHE A 188 -2.29 7.89 6.32
CA PHE A 188 -3.49 8.27 5.59
C PHE A 188 -3.33 9.64 4.92
N ILE A 189 -4.03 9.85 3.80
CA ILE A 189 -4.16 11.18 3.17
C ILE A 189 -5.22 11.95 3.96
N SER A 190 -4.81 12.98 4.69
CA SER A 190 -5.72 13.89 5.40
C SER A 190 -6.43 14.85 4.46
N LYS A 191 -5.72 15.35 3.44
CA LYS A 191 -6.25 16.31 2.47
C LYS A 191 -5.54 16.17 1.14
N PHE A 192 -6.32 16.20 0.06
CA PHE A 192 -5.83 16.28 -1.31
C PHE A 192 -6.13 17.67 -1.86
N ILE A 193 -5.12 18.32 -2.45
CA ILE A 193 -5.19 19.68 -2.96
C ILE A 193 -4.61 19.70 -4.37
N PRO A 194 -5.44 19.56 -5.42
CA PRO A 194 -4.98 19.71 -6.79
C PRO A 194 -4.66 21.19 -7.07
N LYS A 195 -3.56 21.44 -7.77
CA LYS A 195 -3.13 22.78 -8.22
C LYS A 195 -2.83 22.75 -9.72
N LYS A 196 -2.75 23.94 -10.33
CA LYS A 196 -2.36 24.07 -11.75
C LYS A 196 -0.96 23.51 -12.01
N GLU A 197 -0.03 23.85 -11.13
CA GLU A 197 1.38 23.44 -11.12
C GLU A 197 1.64 21.97 -10.75
N GLY A 198 0.68 21.28 -10.11
CA GLY A 198 0.85 19.89 -9.69
C GLY A 198 -0.10 19.45 -8.56
N LEU A 199 0.32 18.47 -7.76
CA LEU A 199 -0.53 17.83 -6.74
C LEU A 199 0.07 17.98 -5.34
N ASP A 200 -0.76 18.34 -4.35
CA ASP A 200 -0.37 18.41 -2.95
C ASP A 200 -1.20 17.43 -2.09
N TYR A 201 -0.52 16.61 -1.29
CA TYR A 201 -1.12 15.66 -0.34
C TYR A 201 -0.65 15.97 1.08
N GLN A 202 -1.60 16.16 2.00
CA GLN A 202 -1.31 16.20 3.42
C GLN A 202 -1.44 14.79 3.98
N ILE A 203 -0.37 14.29 4.60
CA ILE A 203 -0.26 12.89 5.06
C ILE A 203 -0.03 12.87 6.58
N GLY A 204 -0.74 11.97 7.25
CA GLY A 204 -0.72 11.82 8.71
C GLY A 204 0.60 11.33 9.32
N SER A 205 1.51 10.79 8.51
CA SER A 205 2.80 10.22 8.93
C SER A 205 3.96 10.72 8.08
N MET A 206 5.04 11.17 8.73
CA MET A 206 6.30 11.53 8.07
C MET A 206 6.93 10.34 7.33
N GLY A 207 6.97 9.17 7.98
CA GLY A 207 7.54 7.95 7.41
C GLY A 207 6.73 7.43 6.23
N GLY A 208 5.40 7.54 6.30
CA GLY A 208 4.51 7.24 5.18
C GLY A 208 4.77 8.14 3.98
N ALA A 209 4.85 9.46 4.20
CA ALA A 209 5.11 10.41 3.12
C ALA A 209 6.47 10.20 2.43
N ARG A 210 7.55 9.92 3.19
CA ARG A 210 8.87 9.60 2.62
C ARG A 210 8.84 8.34 1.77
N ASN A 211 8.13 7.30 2.23
CA ASN A 211 8.01 6.05 1.48
C ASN A 211 7.25 6.26 0.16
N ILE A 212 6.15 7.01 0.18
CA ILE A 212 5.39 7.33 -1.04
C ILE A 212 6.22 8.18 -1.99
N ALA A 213 6.95 9.18 -1.48
CA ALA A 213 7.86 10.00 -2.29
C ALA A 213 8.94 9.16 -2.99
N ALA A 214 9.54 8.22 -2.26
CA ALA A 214 10.51 7.28 -2.83
C ALA A 214 9.87 6.38 -3.89
N SER A 215 8.65 5.86 -3.67
CA SER A 215 7.92 5.08 -4.68
C SER A 215 7.65 5.90 -5.96
N ILE A 216 7.29 7.18 -5.83
CA ILE A 216 7.09 8.07 -6.99
C ILE A 216 8.40 8.25 -7.74
N LYS A 217 9.50 8.57 -7.04
CA LYS A 217 10.83 8.72 -7.67
C LYS A 217 11.27 7.43 -8.35
N SER A 218 11.01 6.27 -7.75
CA SER A 218 11.39 4.98 -8.34
C SER A 218 10.65 4.69 -9.65
N LYS A 219 9.37 5.07 -9.74
CA LYS A 219 8.55 4.89 -10.96
C LYS A 219 8.77 5.95 -12.02
N TYR A 220 8.80 7.23 -11.63
CA TYR A 220 8.81 8.37 -12.56
C TYR A 220 10.18 9.06 -12.67
N GLY A 221 11.17 8.63 -11.90
CA GLY A 221 12.48 9.28 -11.82
C GLY A 221 12.45 10.64 -11.11
N GLY A 222 13.46 11.46 -11.38
CA GLY A 222 13.52 12.85 -10.92
C GLY A 222 14.16 13.01 -9.53
N LYS A 223 13.75 14.06 -8.80
CA LYS A 223 14.43 14.50 -7.57
C LYS A 223 13.47 14.72 -6.42
N ILE A 224 13.94 14.40 -5.22
CA ILE A 224 13.23 14.65 -3.96
C ILE A 224 13.98 15.74 -3.19
N LYS A 225 13.25 16.76 -2.71
CA LYS A 225 13.75 17.71 -1.71
C LYS A 225 12.87 17.65 -0.48
N GLU A 226 13.48 17.52 0.70
CA GLU A 226 12.78 17.52 1.98
C GLU A 226 13.19 18.76 2.79
N THR A 227 12.20 19.39 3.42
CA THR A 227 12.41 20.48 4.39
C THR A 227 11.59 20.18 5.64
N ALA A 228 12.06 20.64 6.80
CA ALA A 228 11.40 20.43 8.09
C ALA A 228 11.16 21.77 8.78
N LYS A 229 9.98 21.93 9.36
CA LYS A 229 9.60 23.10 10.16
C LYS A 229 9.18 22.66 11.55
N LEU A 230 9.76 23.26 12.59
CA LEU A 230 9.32 23.08 13.96
C LEU A 230 7.93 23.71 14.15
N VAL A 231 6.96 22.93 14.63
CA VAL A 231 5.57 23.38 14.85
C VAL A 231 5.18 23.45 16.31
N GLY A 232 5.97 22.85 17.21
CA GLY A 232 5.73 22.96 18.65
C GLY A 232 6.60 21.98 19.44
N VAL A 233 6.27 21.83 20.71
CA VAL A 233 6.90 20.90 21.64
C VAL A 233 5.82 19.97 22.20
N GLY A 234 6.07 18.67 22.14
CA GLY A 234 5.20 17.64 22.66
C GLY A 234 5.09 17.70 24.18
N LYS A 235 4.10 17.00 24.73
CA LYS A 235 3.92 16.88 26.20
C LYS A 235 5.10 16.23 26.90
N ASP A 236 5.92 15.49 26.16
CA ASP A 236 7.15 14.83 26.56
C ASP A 236 8.40 15.72 26.38
N GLY A 237 8.24 17.00 26.01
CA GLY A 237 9.34 17.93 25.78
C GLY A 237 10.03 17.75 24.43
N ARG A 238 9.56 16.85 23.56
CA ARG A 238 10.17 16.61 22.24
C ARG A 238 9.66 17.59 21.20
N ASN A 239 10.55 18.10 20.36
CA ASN A 239 10.20 18.95 19.25
C ASN A 239 9.31 18.23 18.23
N LEU A 240 8.16 18.82 17.91
CA LEU A 240 7.23 18.36 16.88
C LEU A 240 7.54 19.08 15.58
N TYR A 241 7.82 18.32 14.52
CA TYR A 241 8.11 18.86 13.19
C TYR A 241 6.99 18.51 12.22
N ARG A 242 6.76 19.41 11.26
CA ARG A 242 6.10 19.08 9.99
C ARG A 242 7.10 19.14 8.87
N ILE A 243 7.05 18.17 7.97
CA ILE A 243 7.92 18.14 6.79
C ILE A 243 7.17 18.48 5.51
N THR A 244 7.90 19.05 4.56
CA THR A 244 7.44 19.21 3.18
C THR A 244 8.41 18.47 2.28
N ILE A 245 7.88 17.50 1.55
CA ILE A 245 8.61 16.68 0.59
C ILE A 245 8.14 17.08 -0.81
N VAL A 246 9.05 17.62 -1.61
CA VAL A 246 8.79 17.99 -3.00
C VAL A 246 9.43 16.97 -3.93
N VAL A 247 8.60 16.25 -4.68
CA VAL A 247 9.01 15.37 -5.76
C VAL A 247 8.88 16.11 -7.08
N ARG A 248 9.99 16.29 -7.78
CA ARG A 248 10.03 16.85 -9.14
C ARG A 248 10.27 15.72 -10.13
N ILE A 249 9.26 15.37 -10.90
CA ILE A 249 9.39 14.43 -12.01
C ILE A 249 10.04 15.12 -13.23
N PRO A 250 10.74 14.39 -14.10
CA PRO A 250 11.35 14.95 -15.29
C PRO A 250 10.33 15.60 -16.24
N GLU A 251 10.80 16.53 -17.07
CA GLU A 251 9.94 17.26 -18.02
C GLU A 251 9.57 16.44 -19.27
N TYR A 252 10.38 15.43 -19.58
CA TYR A 252 10.27 14.54 -20.73
C TYR A 252 9.60 13.22 -20.37
N LYS A 253 8.90 12.66 -21.34
CA LYS A 253 8.24 11.34 -21.30
C LYS A 253 9.04 10.34 -22.14
N ILE A 254 8.69 9.06 -22.02
CA ILE A 254 9.15 8.03 -22.96
C ILE A 254 8.63 8.42 -24.36
N GLY A 255 9.50 8.35 -25.36
CA GLY A 255 9.23 8.76 -26.74
C GLY A 255 9.71 10.18 -27.08
N ASP A 256 9.91 11.05 -26.10
CA ASP A 256 10.33 12.44 -26.34
C ASP A 256 11.75 12.51 -26.93
N ILE A 257 11.99 13.57 -27.72
CA ILE A 257 13.25 13.80 -28.42
C ILE A 257 14.03 14.88 -27.70
N VAL A 258 15.27 14.55 -27.34
CA VAL A 258 16.17 15.41 -26.58
C VAL A 258 17.49 15.58 -27.29
N GLU A 259 18.11 16.74 -27.10
CA GLU A 259 19.51 16.97 -27.46
C GLU A 259 20.39 16.70 -26.24
N TYR A 260 21.50 16.00 -26.45
CA TYR A 260 22.54 15.80 -25.45
C TYR A 260 23.90 15.83 -26.14
N ARG A 261 24.81 16.73 -25.71
CA ARG A 261 26.15 16.89 -26.29
C ARG A 261 26.15 16.95 -27.83
N ASP A 262 25.31 17.85 -28.36
CA ASP A 262 25.15 18.13 -29.80
C ASP A 262 24.62 16.96 -30.65
N LYS A 263 24.13 15.89 -30.02
CA LYS A 263 23.48 14.76 -30.69
C LYS A 263 22.01 14.64 -30.29
N VAL A 264 21.21 14.09 -31.20
CA VAL A 264 19.78 13.89 -31.00
C VAL A 264 19.51 12.48 -30.51
N TYR A 265 18.74 12.40 -29.44
CA TYR A 265 18.35 11.15 -28.83
C TYR A 265 16.85 11.08 -28.61
N LYS A 266 16.34 9.85 -28.58
CA LYS A 266 14.99 9.53 -28.12
C LYS A 266 15.05 8.99 -26.69
N VAL A 267 14.12 9.43 -25.85
CA VAL A 267 13.95 8.90 -24.50
C VAL A 267 13.28 7.53 -24.55
N VAL A 268 14.00 6.48 -24.16
CA VAL A 268 13.47 5.10 -24.21
C VAL A 268 13.01 4.60 -22.85
N SER A 269 13.68 5.02 -21.78
CA SER A 269 13.31 4.60 -20.43
C SER A 269 13.74 5.62 -19.38
N ILE A 270 12.89 5.75 -18.35
CA ILE A 270 13.08 6.63 -17.19
C ILE A 270 13.10 5.71 -15.97
N LYS A 271 14.25 5.60 -15.31
CA LYS A 271 14.41 4.85 -14.04
C LYS A 271 14.73 5.81 -12.90
N GLU A 272 14.78 5.28 -11.67
CA GLU A 272 14.95 6.06 -10.44
C GLU A 272 16.06 7.12 -10.49
N ASP A 273 17.24 6.77 -10.99
CA ASP A 273 18.41 7.66 -11.06
C ASP A 273 18.97 7.84 -12.48
N LYS A 274 18.39 7.19 -13.49
CA LYS A 274 18.95 7.13 -14.84
C LYS A 274 17.89 7.36 -15.92
N LEU A 275 18.25 8.21 -16.88
CA LEU A 275 17.60 8.37 -18.17
C LEU A 275 18.31 7.47 -19.18
N TYR A 276 17.56 6.70 -19.97
CA TYR A 276 18.11 5.93 -21.08
C TYR A 276 17.72 6.59 -22.39
N LEU A 277 18.76 6.98 -23.12
CA LEU A 277 18.66 7.63 -24.42
C LEU A 277 19.09 6.67 -25.52
N GLU A 278 18.41 6.70 -26.65
CA GLU A 278 18.76 5.96 -27.87
C GLU A 278 19.07 6.97 -28.95
N ASP A 279 20.22 6.81 -29.61
CA ASP A 279 20.61 7.72 -30.70
C ASP A 279 19.56 7.59 -31.82
N ILE A 280 19.05 8.72 -32.29
CA ILE A 280 18.01 8.71 -33.32
C ILE A 280 18.58 8.27 -34.69
N THR A 281 19.90 8.32 -34.84
CA THR A 281 20.63 7.92 -36.05
C THR A 281 21.12 6.48 -36.00
N ASP A 282 21.37 5.94 -34.80
CA ASP A 282 21.83 4.56 -34.58
C ASP A 282 21.10 3.95 -33.37
N SER A 283 20.04 3.19 -33.67
CA SER A 283 19.15 2.60 -32.65
C SER A 283 19.77 1.43 -31.87
N ARG A 284 21.04 1.08 -32.13
CA ARG A 284 21.68 -0.09 -31.50
C ARG A 284 22.23 0.20 -30.09
N GLU A 285 22.55 1.46 -29.77
CA GLU A 285 23.14 1.82 -28.47
C GLU A 285 22.21 2.66 -27.58
N LYS A 286 21.97 2.16 -26.36
CA LYS A 286 21.28 2.88 -25.30
C LYS A 286 22.29 3.47 -24.33
N ILE A 287 22.31 4.80 -24.22
CA ILE A 287 23.20 5.53 -23.33
C ILE A 287 22.48 5.82 -22.00
N PRO A 288 23.00 5.31 -20.87
CA PRO A 288 22.49 5.66 -19.55
C PRO A 288 23.09 6.99 -19.06
N ILE A 289 22.24 7.94 -18.69
CA ILE A 289 22.65 9.24 -18.13
C ILE A 289 22.06 9.39 -16.73
N GLN A 290 22.86 9.84 -15.76
CA GLN A 290 22.36 10.15 -14.42
C GLN A 290 21.41 11.36 -14.45
N TRP A 291 20.39 11.38 -13.58
CA TRP A 291 19.45 12.51 -13.53
C TRP A 291 20.09 13.87 -13.28
N SER A 292 21.14 13.90 -12.46
CA SER A 292 21.92 15.10 -12.18
C SER A 292 22.53 15.72 -13.44
N THR A 293 22.99 14.89 -14.35
CA THR A 293 23.58 15.27 -15.65
C THR A 293 22.49 15.56 -16.65
N ALA A 294 21.48 14.68 -16.76
CA ALA A 294 20.38 14.83 -17.70
C ALA A 294 19.67 16.18 -17.52
N GLU A 295 19.36 16.59 -16.28
CA GLU A 295 18.70 17.88 -16.01
C GLU A 295 19.51 19.10 -16.50
N LYS A 296 20.85 19.00 -16.58
CA LYS A 296 21.72 20.14 -16.93
C LYS A 296 22.16 20.14 -18.39
N GLU A 297 22.40 18.95 -18.95
CA GLU A 297 23.04 18.78 -20.25
C GLU A 297 22.05 18.31 -21.33
N THR A 298 20.81 17.99 -20.97
CA THR A 298 19.77 17.64 -21.96
C THR A 298 18.83 18.80 -22.22
N ARG A 299 18.39 18.93 -23.48
CA ARG A 299 17.37 19.89 -23.89
C ARG A 299 16.26 19.18 -24.62
N LEU A 300 15.01 19.37 -24.19
CA LEU A 300 13.84 18.89 -24.92
C LEU A 300 13.75 19.61 -26.27
N LEU A 301 13.83 18.85 -27.36
CA LEU A 301 13.70 19.37 -28.73
C LEU A 301 12.26 19.29 -29.20
N LYS A 302 11.62 18.13 -28.98
CA LYS A 302 10.26 17.87 -29.45
C LYS A 302 9.60 16.75 -28.67
N ARG A 303 8.30 16.86 -28.40
CA ARG A 303 7.53 15.77 -27.82
C ARG A 303 7.17 14.73 -28.87
N GLU A 304 7.06 13.47 -28.48
CA GLU A 304 6.59 12.41 -29.38
C GLU A 304 5.22 12.78 -29.98
N GLU A 305 4.35 13.33 -29.14
CA GLU A 305 2.99 13.78 -29.44
C GLU A 305 2.94 14.79 -30.60
N GLU A 306 3.96 15.63 -30.70
CA GLU A 306 4.08 16.74 -31.65
C GLU A 306 4.82 16.37 -32.94
N CYS A 307 5.42 15.16 -32.97
CA CYS A 307 6.13 14.67 -34.15
C CYS A 307 5.14 14.46 -35.32
N PRO A 308 5.46 14.96 -36.53
CA PRO A 308 4.69 14.65 -37.72
C PRO A 308 4.55 13.15 -37.93
N THR A 309 3.47 12.77 -38.60
CA THR A 309 3.21 11.39 -38.97
C THR A 309 3.53 11.17 -40.45
N ALA A 310 3.99 9.96 -40.78
CA ALA A 310 4.22 9.51 -42.13
C ALA A 310 3.61 8.12 -42.30
N THR A 311 2.80 7.94 -43.34
CA THR A 311 2.16 6.64 -43.64
C THR A 311 3.11 5.76 -44.45
N VAL A 312 3.31 4.52 -44.01
CA VAL A 312 4.09 3.52 -44.75
C VAL A 312 3.38 3.16 -46.04
N ILE A 313 4.05 3.36 -47.17
CA ILE A 313 3.49 3.08 -48.51
C ILE A 313 4.07 1.82 -49.16
N SER A 314 5.28 1.41 -48.76
CA SER A 314 5.90 0.18 -49.25
C SER A 314 6.88 -0.39 -48.23
N VAL A 315 6.92 -1.73 -48.12
CA VAL A 315 7.85 -2.46 -47.26
C VAL A 315 8.57 -3.54 -48.06
N SER A 316 9.90 -3.47 -48.06
CA SER A 316 10.81 -4.46 -48.65
C SER A 316 11.70 -5.06 -47.56
N PRO A 317 12.40 -6.19 -47.82
CA PRO A 317 13.29 -6.80 -46.82
C PRO A 317 14.36 -5.86 -46.25
N GLU A 318 14.86 -4.93 -47.06
CA GLU A 318 15.93 -4.00 -46.67
C GLU A 318 15.46 -2.56 -46.43
N THR A 319 14.28 -2.19 -46.95
CA THR A 319 13.83 -0.78 -46.96
C THR A 319 12.36 -0.62 -46.60
N VAL A 320 12.05 0.46 -45.89
CA VAL A 320 10.68 0.94 -45.61
C VAL A 320 10.52 2.30 -46.25
N VAL A 321 9.48 2.47 -47.06
CA VAL A 321 9.15 3.75 -47.69
C VAL A 321 7.91 4.32 -47.02
N ALA A 322 7.99 5.56 -46.54
CA ALA A 322 6.87 6.26 -45.93
C ALA A 322 6.69 7.67 -46.50
N MET A 323 5.44 8.11 -46.56
CA MET A 323 5.04 9.42 -47.06
C MET A 323 4.56 10.30 -45.91
N ASP A 324 5.11 11.50 -45.76
CA ASP A 324 4.68 12.47 -44.76
C ASP A 324 3.23 12.90 -44.98
N ASP A 325 2.41 12.84 -43.93
CA ASP A 325 0.97 13.10 -44.02
C ASP A 325 0.63 14.60 -44.19
N ARG A 326 1.60 15.51 -44.00
CA ARG A 326 1.41 16.97 -44.12
C ARG A 326 1.92 17.53 -45.44
N ASN A 327 3.13 17.14 -45.86
CA ASN A 327 3.76 17.70 -47.05
C ASN A 327 3.92 16.71 -48.21
N TYR A 328 3.51 15.44 -48.03
CA TYR A 328 3.58 14.38 -49.05
C TYR A 328 4.99 14.06 -49.54
N GLU A 329 6.04 14.49 -48.81
CA GLU A 329 7.41 14.08 -49.10
C GLU A 329 7.59 12.60 -48.78
N ILE A 330 8.35 11.92 -49.62
CA ILE A 330 8.65 10.49 -49.49
C ILE A 330 10.02 10.32 -48.85
N TYR A 331 10.08 9.46 -47.85
CA TYR A 331 11.31 9.09 -47.15
C TYR A 331 11.54 7.59 -47.24
N GLU A 332 12.79 7.21 -47.44
CA GLU A 332 13.26 5.82 -47.42
C GLU A 332 14.09 5.59 -46.16
N TYR A 333 13.83 4.49 -45.47
CA TYR A 333 14.50 4.08 -44.25
C TYR A 333 14.99 2.64 -44.37
N ASP A 334 16.05 2.29 -43.66
CA ASP A 334 16.45 0.89 -43.51
C ASP A 334 15.37 0.10 -42.78
N ASN A 335 15.05 -1.10 -43.27
CA ASN A 335 14.07 -1.97 -42.63
C ASN A 335 14.69 -2.66 -41.41
N VAL A 336 14.57 -1.99 -40.26
CA VAL A 336 15.00 -2.49 -38.95
C VAL A 336 13.83 -3.06 -38.12
N PHE A 337 12.65 -3.22 -38.72
CA PHE A 337 11.43 -3.64 -38.02
C PHE A 337 11.02 -5.06 -38.42
N GLU A 338 10.73 -5.91 -37.44
CA GLU A 338 10.29 -7.30 -37.70
C GLU A 338 8.87 -7.38 -38.30
N ASP A 339 7.99 -6.41 -38.00
CA ASP A 339 6.54 -6.53 -38.19
C ASP A 339 5.86 -5.32 -38.87
N ILE A 340 6.60 -4.46 -39.57
CA ILE A 340 6.03 -3.26 -40.21
C ILE A 340 5.26 -3.61 -41.48
N LYS A 341 4.12 -2.93 -41.71
CA LYS A 341 3.23 -3.18 -42.87
C LYS A 341 2.87 -1.90 -43.58
N GLU A 342 2.49 -2.06 -44.85
CA GLU A 342 1.86 -0.99 -45.62
C GLU A 342 0.60 -0.47 -44.91
N GLY A 343 0.50 0.85 -44.80
CA GLY A 343 -0.57 1.54 -44.10
C GLY A 343 -0.40 1.69 -42.59
N ASP A 344 0.71 1.22 -42.01
CA ASP A 344 1.13 1.63 -40.65
C ASP A 344 1.56 3.10 -40.64
N VAL A 345 1.46 3.76 -39.48
CA VAL A 345 1.81 5.17 -39.32
C VAL A 345 3.10 5.29 -38.51
N LEU A 346 4.07 6.02 -39.05
CA LEU A 346 5.32 6.35 -38.38
C LEU A 346 5.25 7.74 -37.78
N ARG A 347 5.73 7.91 -36.56
CA ARG A 347 6.08 9.24 -36.05
C ARG A 347 7.50 9.56 -36.45
N ILE A 348 7.69 10.72 -37.07
CA ILE A 348 8.97 11.13 -37.64
C ILE A 348 9.49 12.43 -37.04
N TYR A 349 10.80 12.55 -36.94
CA TYR A 349 11.50 13.77 -36.54
C TYR A 349 12.39 14.25 -37.67
N LYS A 350 12.23 15.52 -38.05
CA LYS A 350 13.01 16.13 -39.15
C LYS A 350 14.07 17.07 -38.58
N ARG A 351 15.33 16.87 -38.96
CA ARG A 351 16.45 17.80 -38.68
C ARG A 351 17.33 17.89 -39.92
N ASN A 352 17.65 19.11 -40.36
CA ASN A 352 18.52 19.37 -41.52
C ASN A 352 18.14 18.59 -42.79
N ASN A 353 16.84 18.51 -43.11
CA ASN A 353 16.30 17.79 -44.27
C ASN A 353 16.43 16.25 -44.22
N VAL A 354 16.87 15.70 -43.08
CA VAL A 354 16.87 14.26 -42.81
C VAL A 354 15.70 13.93 -41.88
N SER A 355 14.98 12.87 -42.21
CA SER A 355 13.88 12.33 -41.41
C SER A 355 14.34 11.12 -40.61
N TYR A 356 13.91 11.03 -39.36
CA TYR A 356 14.23 9.93 -38.46
C TYR A 356 12.96 9.33 -37.86
N ILE A 357 12.90 8.00 -37.75
CA ILE A 357 11.75 7.31 -37.15
C ILE A 357 11.84 7.39 -35.63
N VAL A 358 10.78 7.89 -35.01
CA VAL A 358 10.64 8.04 -33.55
C VAL A 358 9.93 6.81 -32.98
N SER A 359 8.77 6.48 -33.55
CA SER A 359 7.93 5.35 -33.15
C SER A 359 7.01 4.89 -34.28
N VAL A 360 6.46 3.69 -34.12
CA VAL A 360 5.55 3.05 -35.08
C VAL A 360 4.18 2.88 -34.42
N ASP A 361 3.19 3.63 -34.89
CA ASP A 361 1.79 3.48 -34.55
C ASP A 361 1.18 2.40 -35.46
N LYS A 362 1.23 1.14 -35.00
CA LYS A 362 0.67 0.00 -35.73
C LYS A 362 -0.83 0.17 -35.92
N LYS A 363 -1.33 -0.08 -37.14
CA LYS A 363 -2.77 -0.06 -37.41
C LYS A 363 -3.44 -1.19 -36.63
N MET A 364 -4.33 -0.87 -35.68
CA MET A 364 -5.17 -1.90 -35.04
C MET A 364 -5.93 -2.65 -36.15
N LYS A 365 -5.83 -3.98 -36.15
CA LYS A 365 -6.70 -4.83 -36.97
C LYS A 365 -8.14 -4.40 -36.68
N ARG A 366 -8.82 -3.83 -37.68
CA ARG A 366 -10.28 -3.88 -37.70
C ARG A 366 -10.62 -5.35 -37.84
N ASP A 367 -10.97 -5.98 -36.72
CA ASP A 367 -11.65 -7.28 -36.76
C ASP A 367 -12.85 -7.11 -37.70
N LYS A 368 -12.81 -7.84 -38.81
CA LYS A 368 -13.87 -7.91 -39.81
C LYS A 368 -14.80 -9.04 -39.45
#